data_AF-A0A9P0JR46-F1
#
_entry.id   AF-A0A9P0JR46-F1
#
_cell.length_a   1.000
_cell.length_b   1.000
_cell.length_c   1.000
_cell.angle_alpha   90.00
_cell.angle_beta   90.00
_cell.angle_gamma   90.00
#
_symmetry.space_group_name_H-M   'P 1'
#
loop_
_entity.id
_entity.type
_entity.pdbx_description
1 polymer ?
#
loop_
_entity_poly.entity_id
_entity_poly.type
_entity_poly.pdbx_seq_one_letter_code
_entity_poly.pdbx_strand_id
1 'polypeptide(L)'
;MLNQKFHMNASTESELKACLSGPASQIFERMLKGPSTQKYDPVLRSFAVTLAFYSPKAYTFVRNTFNKSLPDLSTISKWYKSVNGSPGFTQEALEILKILKRQADATGSHVLWI
;
A
#
# COMPACT_ATOMS: atom_id res chain seq x y z
N MET A 1 1.03 27.35 2.53
CA MET A 1 -0.33 27.03 3.02
C MET A 1 -0.40 25.83 3.99
N LEU A 2 0.48 24.83 3.91
CA LEU A 2 0.52 23.72 4.90
C LEU A 2 1.30 24.03 6.19
N ASN A 3 2.41 24.77 6.11
CA ASN A 3 3.20 25.15 7.30
C ASN A 3 2.40 25.95 8.32
N GLN A 4 1.44 26.75 7.88
CA GLN A 4 0.57 27.54 8.75
C GLN A 4 -0.58 26.72 9.37
N LYS A 5 -0.98 25.59 8.77
CA LYS A 5 -2.06 24.72 9.28
C LYS A 5 -1.61 23.80 10.41
N PHE A 6 -0.33 23.43 10.45
CA PHE A 6 0.20 22.47 11.42
C PHE A 6 1.30 23.04 12.32
N HIS A 7 1.64 24.33 12.19
CA HIS A 7 2.68 25.00 12.99
C HIS A 7 4.03 24.26 12.97
N MET A 8 4.39 23.65 11.84
CA MET A 8 5.63 22.89 11.72
C MET A 8 6.81 23.82 11.41
N ASN A 9 7.91 23.66 12.15
CA ASN A 9 9.19 24.32 11.90
C ASN A 9 10.22 23.34 11.29
N ALA A 10 11.35 23.84 10.80
CA ALA A 10 12.36 23.00 10.14
C ALA A 10 12.95 21.89 11.06
N SER A 11 12.96 22.09 12.38
CA SER A 11 13.44 21.11 13.36
C SER A 11 12.44 19.96 13.54
N THR A 12 11.14 20.27 13.62
CA THR A 12 10.09 19.26 13.75
C THR A 12 9.98 18.34 12.54
N GLU A 13 10.32 18.83 11.34
CA GLU A 13 10.31 18.04 10.12
C GLU A 13 11.41 16.95 10.12
N SER A 14 12.62 17.29 10.58
CA SER A 14 13.74 16.35 10.62
C SER A 14 13.53 15.25 11.66
N GLU A 15 13.02 15.61 12.84
CA GLU A 15 12.67 14.66 13.90
C GLU A 15 11.55 13.71 13.48
N LEU A 16 10.48 14.21 12.85
CA LEU A 16 9.39 13.37 12.35
C LEU A 16 9.85 12.42 11.25
N LYS A 17 10.72 12.87 10.35
CA LYS A 17 11.30 12.00 9.32
C LYS A 17 12.17 10.88 9.91
N ALA A 18 12.85 11.14 11.02
CA ALA A 18 13.62 10.11 11.71
C ALA A 18 12.72 9.05 12.40
N CYS A 19 11.54 9.45 12.86
CA CYS A 19 10.58 8.55 13.52
C CYS A 19 9.74 7.72 12.56
N LEU A 20 9.47 8.22 11.36
CA LEU A 20 8.59 7.57 10.39
C LEU A 20 9.37 6.67 9.43
N SER A 21 8.93 5.43 9.29
CA SER A 21 9.47 4.48 8.31
C SER A 21 8.38 3.92 7.40
N GLY A 22 8.80 3.33 6.27
CA GLY A 22 7.89 2.65 5.34
C GLY A 22 6.81 3.56 4.74
N PRO A 23 5.55 3.09 4.62
CA PRO A 23 4.46 3.88 4.04
C PRO A 23 4.18 5.19 4.76
N ALA A 24 4.41 5.26 6.08
CA ALA A 24 4.07 6.43 6.89
C ALA A 24 4.93 7.65 6.52
N SER A 25 6.23 7.45 6.32
CA SER A 25 7.15 8.50 5.86
C SER A 25 6.69 9.10 4.52
N GLN A 26 6.32 8.24 3.58
CA GLN A 26 5.88 8.68 2.26
C GLN A 26 4.54 9.44 2.27
N ILE A 27 3.58 9.00 3.09
CA ILE A 27 2.31 9.71 3.28
C ILE A 27 2.60 11.11 3.83
N PHE A 28 3.48 11.21 4.81
CA PHE A 28 3.83 12.47 5.44
C PHE A 28 4.55 13.43 4.47
N GLU A 29 5.52 12.94 3.69
CA GLU A 29 6.17 13.75 2.67
C GLU A 29 5.20 14.31 1.63
N ARG A 30 4.28 13.47 1.15
CA ARG A 30 3.24 13.90 0.20
C ARG A 30 2.27 14.89 0.83
N MET A 31 1.98 14.72 2.12
CA MET A 31 1.16 15.67 2.87
C MET A 31 1.80 17.05 2.90
N LEU A 32 3.09 17.14 3.22
CA LEU A 32 3.84 18.40 3.24
C LEU A 32 3.92 19.06 1.86
N LYS A 33 4.20 18.27 0.82
CA LYS A 33 4.29 18.74 -0.58
C LYS A 33 2.94 19.16 -1.16
N GLY A 34 1.84 18.59 -0.65
CA GLY A 34 0.50 18.80 -1.16
C GLY A 34 0.14 17.89 -2.35
N PRO A 35 -1.01 18.14 -3.00
CA PRO A 35 -1.50 17.30 -4.09
C PRO A 35 -0.49 17.24 -5.24
N SER A 36 -0.15 16.02 -5.67
CA SER A 36 0.85 15.79 -6.71
C SER A 36 0.43 14.66 -7.65
N THR A 37 0.79 14.82 -8.92
CA THR A 37 0.62 13.79 -9.97
C THR A 37 1.76 12.78 -9.99
N GLN A 38 2.76 12.91 -9.11
CA GLN A 38 3.86 11.96 -8.98
C GLN A 38 3.33 10.56 -8.71
N LYS A 39 3.96 9.57 -9.37
CA LYS A 39 3.66 8.14 -9.18
C LYS A 39 3.76 7.76 -7.70
N TYR A 40 2.90 6.83 -7.29
CA TYR A 40 2.95 6.25 -5.96
C TYR A 40 4.00 5.14 -5.93
N ASP A 41 4.83 5.15 -4.90
CA ASP A 41 5.80 4.11 -4.64
C ASP A 41 5.11 2.75 -4.41
N PRO A 42 5.76 1.62 -4.76
CA PRO A 42 5.18 0.28 -4.55
C PRO A 42 4.78 0.00 -3.10
N VAL A 43 5.57 0.47 -2.12
CA VAL A 43 5.29 0.25 -0.68
C VAL A 43 4.02 1.01 -0.26
N LEU A 44 3.89 2.26 -0.69
CA LEU A 44 2.70 3.06 -0.44
C LEU A 44 1.47 2.51 -1.17
N ARG A 45 1.66 2.02 -2.41
CA ARG A 45 0.61 1.37 -3.20
C ARG A 45 0.10 0.10 -2.50
N SER A 46 0.99 -0.76 -2.01
CA SER A 46 0.62 -1.96 -1.25
C SER A 46 -0.20 -1.60 -0.02
N PHE A 47 0.27 -0.65 0.80
CA PHE A 47 -0.47 -0.16 1.96
C PHE A 47 -1.88 0.32 1.61
N ALA A 48 -2.00 1.18 0.59
CA ALA A 48 -3.28 1.76 0.17
C ALA A 48 -4.27 0.67 -0.31
N VAL A 49 -3.78 -0.28 -1.11
CA VAL A 49 -4.57 -1.41 -1.62
C VAL A 49 -5.05 -2.31 -0.48
N THR A 50 -4.17 -2.65 0.46
CA THR A 50 -4.49 -3.50 1.62
C THR A 50 -5.52 -2.84 2.53
N LEU A 51 -5.34 -1.57 2.88
CA LEU A 51 -6.29 -0.87 3.75
C LEU A 51 -7.66 -0.70 3.08
N ALA A 52 -7.69 -0.35 1.79
CA ALA A 52 -8.93 -0.25 1.03
C ALA A 52 -9.65 -1.61 0.90
N PHE A 53 -8.90 -2.70 0.78
CA PHE A 53 -9.44 -4.06 0.78
C PHE A 53 -10.10 -4.42 2.11
N TYR A 54 -9.46 -4.12 3.24
CA TYR A 54 -10.04 -4.39 4.55
C TYR A 54 -11.25 -3.50 4.89
N SER A 55 -11.18 -2.21 4.56
CA SER A 55 -12.28 -1.29 4.79
C SER A 55 -12.14 0.00 3.97
N PRO A 56 -12.96 0.18 2.91
CA PRO A 56 -12.99 1.43 2.14
C PRO A 56 -13.30 2.66 2.99
N LYS A 57 -14.08 2.49 4.07
CA LYS A 57 -14.39 3.56 5.05
C LYS A 57 -13.16 3.95 5.85
N ALA A 58 -12.42 2.99 6.39
CA ALA A 58 -11.18 3.25 7.11
C ALA A 58 -10.14 3.91 6.20
N TYR A 59 -10.02 3.43 4.96
CA TYR A 59 -9.17 4.05 3.95
C TYR A 59 -9.53 5.52 3.70
N THR A 60 -10.82 5.81 3.49
CA THR A 60 -11.30 7.17 3.25
C THR A 60 -11.02 8.10 4.43
N PHE A 61 -11.20 7.61 5.66
CA PHE A 61 -10.85 8.35 6.87
C PHE A 61 -9.36 8.73 6.87
N VAL A 62 -8.47 7.73 6.75
CA VAL A 62 -7.01 7.94 6.72
C VAL A 62 -6.62 8.92 5.61
N ARG A 63 -7.18 8.75 4.41
CA ARG A 63 -6.94 9.66 3.28
C ARG A 63 -7.31 11.11 3.60
N ASN A 64 -8.46 11.33 4.24
CA ASN A 64 -8.91 12.67 4.57
C ASN A 64 -8.07 13.28 5.71
N THR A 65 -7.65 12.49 6.68
CA THR A 65 -6.77 12.92 7.78
C THR A 65 -5.42 13.42 7.25
N PHE A 66 -4.82 12.71 6.28
CA PHE A 66 -3.53 13.08 5.70
C PHE A 66 -3.67 13.98 4.46
N ASN A 67 -4.57 14.96 4.48
CA ASN A 67 -4.75 15.97 3.42
C ASN A 67 -4.84 15.39 1.99
N LYS A 68 -5.52 14.26 1.81
CA LYS A 68 -5.69 13.56 0.52
C LYS A 68 -4.36 13.14 -0.14
N SER A 69 -3.32 12.90 0.65
CA SER A 69 -1.99 12.46 0.18
C SER A 69 -1.96 11.03 -0.37
N LEU A 70 -3.02 10.27 -0.06
CA LEU A 70 -3.24 8.90 -0.54
C LEU A 70 -4.06 8.88 -1.84
N PRO A 71 -3.89 7.85 -2.68
CA PRO A 71 -4.60 7.72 -3.94
C PRO A 71 -6.12 7.75 -3.76
N ASP A 72 -6.85 8.16 -4.80
CA ASP A 72 -8.30 8.05 -4.76
C ASP A 72 -8.76 6.58 -4.88
N LEU A 73 -9.94 6.22 -4.34
CA LEU A 73 -10.49 4.87 -4.48
C LEU A 73 -10.63 4.47 -5.95
N SER A 74 -10.97 5.40 -6.84
CA SER A 74 -11.00 5.14 -8.29
C SER A 74 -9.64 4.73 -8.86
N THR A 75 -8.54 5.27 -8.31
CA THR A 75 -7.17 4.92 -8.69
C THR A 75 -6.83 3.52 -8.21
N ILE A 76 -7.23 3.18 -6.97
CA ILE A 76 -7.08 1.83 -6.43
C ILE A 76 -7.85 0.82 -7.27
N SER A 77 -9.10 1.11 -7.64
CA SER A 77 -9.89 0.21 -8.50
C SER A 77 -9.23 -0.02 -9.86
N LYS A 78 -8.61 1.01 -10.46
CA LYS A 78 -7.83 0.84 -11.70
C LYS A 78 -6.63 -0.10 -11.52
N TRP A 79 -5.99 -0.08 -10.34
CA TRP A 79 -4.90 -1.00 -10.03
C TRP A 79 -5.35 -2.46 -9.88
N TYR A 80 -6.59 -2.70 -9.47
CA TYR A 80 -7.17 -4.06 -9.48
C TYR A 80 -7.51 -4.56 -10.88
N LYS A 81 -7.93 -3.65 -11.79
CA LYS A 81 -8.30 -4.01 -13.17
C LYS A 81 -7.14 -4.55 -14.01
N SER A 82 -5.88 -4.36 -13.61
CA SER A 82 -4.74 -4.92 -14.34
C SER A 82 -4.51 -6.40 -14.06
N VAL A 83 -5.24 -7.01 -13.12
CA VAL A 83 -5.19 -8.46 -12.88
C VAL A 83 -6.01 -9.16 -13.96
N ASN A 84 -5.43 -10.16 -14.63
CA ASN A 84 -6.11 -10.88 -15.70
C ASN A 84 -7.27 -11.71 -15.12
N GLY A 85 -8.50 -11.21 -15.31
CA GLY A 85 -9.73 -11.89 -14.88
C GLY A 85 -10.31 -12.84 -15.93
N SER A 86 -9.49 -13.40 -16.81
CA SER A 86 -9.96 -14.35 -17.82
C SER A 86 -10.71 -15.52 -17.15
N PRO A 87 -11.80 -16.03 -17.75
CA PRO A 87 -12.55 -17.15 -17.19
C PRO A 87 -11.67 -18.38 -16.99
N GLY A 88 -11.90 -19.12 -15.90
CA GLY A 88 -11.10 -20.27 -15.50
C GLY A 88 -10.31 -20.02 -14.21
N PHE A 89 -9.18 -20.71 -14.06
CA PHE A 89 -8.26 -20.51 -12.93
C PHE A 89 -7.36 -19.31 -13.17
N THR A 90 -7.08 -18.53 -12.12
CA THR A 90 -6.11 -17.44 -12.20
C THR A 90 -4.70 -18.00 -12.31
N GLN A 91 -3.94 -17.52 -13.31
CA GLN A 91 -2.55 -17.95 -13.52
C GLN A 91 -1.70 -17.65 -12.29
N GLU A 92 -1.97 -16.53 -11.62
CA GLU A 92 -1.32 -16.11 -10.39
C GLU A 92 -1.51 -17.13 -9.26
N ALA A 93 -2.72 -17.70 -9.11
CA ALA A 93 -2.94 -18.75 -8.11
C ALA A 93 -2.15 -20.02 -8.43
N LEU A 94 -2.08 -20.41 -9.70
CA LEU A 94 -1.30 -21.57 -10.12
C LEU A 94 0.20 -21.38 -9.89
N GLU A 95 0.74 -20.19 -10.17
CA GLU A 95 2.15 -19.88 -9.90
C GLU A 95 2.46 -19.88 -8.40
N ILE A 96 1.56 -19.35 -7.57
CA ILE A 96 1.71 -19.41 -6.11
C ILE A 96 1.72 -20.87 -5.62
N LEU A 97 0.83 -21.73 -6.13
CA LEU A 97 0.82 -23.16 -5.78
C LEU A 97 2.14 -23.85 -6.13
N LYS A 98 2.75 -23.54 -7.29
CA LYS A 98 4.07 -24.07 -7.67
C LYS A 98 5.19 -23.59 -6.73
N ILE A 99 5.12 -22.36 -6.24
CA ILE A 99 6.08 -21.82 -5.26
C ILE A 99 5.91 -22.53 -3.92
N LEU A 100 4.68 -22.65 -3.42
CA LEU A 100 4.38 -23.33 -2.16
C LEU A 100 4.82 -24.79 -2.17
N LYS A 101 4.60 -25.51 -3.29
CA LYS A 101 5.09 -26.87 -3.46
C LYS A 101 6.61 -26.96 -3.33
N ARG A 102 7.35 -26.10 -4.05
CA ARG A 102 8.82 -26.04 -3.95
C ARG A 102 9.32 -25.74 -2.54
N GLN A 103 8.62 -24.87 -1.81
CA GLN A 103 8.94 -24.56 -0.41
C GLN A 103 8.68 -25.75 0.52
N ALA A 104 7.58 -26.47 0.33
CA ALA A 104 7.26 -27.68 1.08
C ALA A 104 8.30 -28.79 0.83
N ASP A 105 8.65 -29.03 -0.44
CA ASP A 105 9.68 -30.01 -0.84
C ASP A 105 11.05 -29.67 -0.21
N ALA A 106 11.44 -28.39 -0.21
CA ALA A 106 12.69 -27.92 0.38
C ALA A 106 12.73 -28.02 1.92
N THR A 107 11.57 -27.96 2.58
CA THR A 107 11.46 -28.05 4.04
C THR A 107 11.43 -29.51 4.52
N GLY A 108 11.37 -30.49 3.60
CA GLY A 108 11.33 -31.91 3.95
C GLY A 108 10.02 -32.36 4.62
N SER A 109 9.02 -31.47 4.71
CA SER A 109 7.67 -31.83 5.10
C SER A 109 7.01 -32.58 3.95
N HIS A 110 7.35 -33.87 3.83
CA HIS A 110 6.53 -34.81 3.08
C HIS A 110 5.13 -34.68 3.68
N VAL A 111 4.23 -34.03 2.95
CA VAL A 111 2.83 -33.88 3.34
C VAL A 111 2.21 -35.27 3.35
N LEU A 112 2.34 -35.94 4.49
CA LEU A 112 1.56 -37.10 4.88
C LEU A 112 0.15 -36.58 5.13
N TRP A 113 -0.68 -36.59 4.10
CA TRP A 113 -2.11 -36.53 4.25
C TRP A 113 -2.71 -37.68 3.45
N ILE A 114 -3.26 -38.64 4.20
CA ILE A 114 -4.43 -39.50 3.94
C ILE A 114 -4.84 -39.71 2.49
#